data_AF-A0A9J5ZLM8-F1
#
_entry.id   AF-A0A9J5ZLM8-F1
#
_cell.length_a   1.000
_cell.length_b   1.000
_cell.length_c   1.000
_cell.angle_alpha   90.00
_cell.angle_beta   90.00
_cell.angle_gamma   90.00
#
_symmetry.space_group_name_H-M   'P 1'
#
loop_
_entity.id
_entity.type
_entity.pdbx_description
1 polymer ?
#
loop_
_entity_poly.entity_id
_entity_poly.type
_entity_poly.pdbx_seq_one_letter_code
_entity_poly.pdbx_strand_id
1 'polypeptide(L)'
;MLKHKSDEIILILTFLLLVSNLFWLMSPKSVTKCNTTNSNKKNVQIFLLAGQSNMSGRGGISRKVVGGNVTEIWDGFVPEECKPNHKIVRFNAAQKWEEAHEPLNYGIDCLSSCGLGPGMAFANEILKKDTNFGVIGLVPCARGGTGLYRWNRGSYAYDDLIKRTKLALKDGGIIRGLLWYHGEGDIRTNNGSSSYKIKFEKFVNDLRSDLNSPNLPILLAILPYPKKPFEGPYIEVVRAAQLGINISNVIKFDAEGLEIGSDGIHLTTPAQIQLGQSNMAGRGGVIKKIVGGNITKIWNGFVPEECKPNHKIIRLNVAQKWEEAHEPLNYGIDCLTSCGLGPGMAFANEILKKDSNFGVIGLVPCARGGTSLDKWRIGTHPYDELVKRAKIAEKSGGIIRGLLWYHGESDVKGGNGYKDYKINLEKFIHDLRSDLNSSNLPIFQIILPYPKKPFKGPYIEEVRAAQLAINISNVIKIDAKGLEIGPDGIHLTTSAQGKEEIYKVDTTNYKKSSGHEEEEPQKEDVKITHVPLTYEKRETGDSLAAKLAEKIESAKETVTGAGAD
;
A
#
# COMPACT_ATOMS: atom_id res chain seq x y z
N MET A 1 -0.80 10.52 -46.61
CA MET A 1 -1.53 10.99 -45.41
C MET A 1 -2.58 10.00 -44.87
N LEU A 2 -3.29 9.22 -45.69
CA LEU A 2 -4.37 8.33 -45.21
C LEU A 2 -3.92 7.05 -44.47
N LYS A 3 -2.67 6.58 -44.64
CA LYS A 3 -2.19 5.34 -44.01
C LYS A 3 -2.02 5.45 -42.48
N HIS A 4 -1.35 6.50 -41.99
CA HIS A 4 -1.11 6.65 -40.53
C HIS A 4 -2.38 6.79 -39.69
N LYS A 5 -3.44 7.44 -40.21
CA LYS A 5 -4.72 7.52 -39.49
C LYS A 5 -5.41 6.15 -39.34
N SER A 6 -5.16 5.21 -40.25
CA SER A 6 -5.64 3.82 -40.12
C SER A 6 -5.00 3.15 -38.90
N ASP A 7 -3.68 3.28 -38.76
CA ASP A 7 -2.91 2.56 -37.74
C ASP A 7 -3.20 3.10 -36.33
N GLU A 8 -3.36 4.42 -36.16
CA GLU A 8 -3.79 5.03 -34.89
C GLU A 8 -5.23 4.63 -34.51
N ILE A 9 -6.16 4.62 -35.48
CA ILE A 9 -7.55 4.19 -35.24
C ILE A 9 -7.60 2.71 -34.89
N ILE A 10 -6.80 1.86 -35.56
CA ILE A 10 -6.66 0.43 -35.22
C ILE A 10 -6.06 0.28 -33.82
N LEU A 11 -5.03 1.05 -33.44
CA LEU A 11 -4.42 0.97 -32.11
C LEU A 11 -5.42 1.38 -31.01
N ILE A 12 -6.18 2.46 -31.21
CA ILE A 12 -7.22 2.94 -30.30
C ILE A 12 -8.37 1.94 -30.20
N LEU A 13 -8.86 1.39 -31.33
CA LEU A 13 -9.89 0.36 -31.33
C LEU A 13 -9.41 -0.94 -30.68
N THR A 14 -8.17 -1.35 -30.90
CA THR A 14 -7.57 -2.53 -30.27
C THR A 14 -7.39 -2.32 -28.76
N PHE A 15 -6.99 -1.13 -28.33
CA PHE A 15 -6.90 -0.76 -26.91
C PHE A 15 -8.28 -0.68 -26.25
N LEU A 16 -9.29 -0.12 -26.92
CA LEU A 16 -10.68 -0.12 -26.45
C LEU A 16 -11.28 -1.53 -26.44
N LEU A 17 -10.93 -2.41 -27.38
CA LEU A 17 -11.25 -3.84 -27.35
C LEU A 17 -10.54 -4.55 -26.19
N LEU A 18 -9.28 -4.22 -25.88
CA LEU A 18 -8.55 -4.78 -24.75
C LEU A 18 -9.16 -4.35 -23.41
N VAL A 19 -9.47 -3.06 -23.26
CA VAL A 19 -10.07 -2.47 -22.04
C VAL A 19 -11.51 -2.93 -21.86
N SER A 20 -12.31 -3.00 -22.92
CA SER A 20 -13.66 -3.57 -22.85
C SER A 20 -13.63 -5.06 -22.52
N ASN A 21 -12.70 -5.86 -23.08
CA ASN A 21 -12.52 -7.25 -22.66
C ASN A 21 -12.08 -7.38 -21.19
N LEU A 22 -11.23 -6.48 -20.67
CA LEU A 22 -10.88 -6.47 -19.23
C LEU A 22 -12.09 -6.16 -18.33
N PHE A 23 -12.92 -5.17 -18.71
CA PHE A 23 -14.17 -4.87 -17.99
C PHE A 23 -15.21 -5.99 -18.12
N TRP A 24 -15.23 -6.70 -19.25
CA TRP A 24 -16.15 -7.81 -19.54
C TRP A 24 -15.73 -9.11 -18.82
N LEU A 25 -14.43 -9.33 -18.60
CA LEU A 25 -13.85 -10.45 -17.85
C LEU A 25 -13.95 -10.28 -16.31
N MET A 26 -14.01 -9.05 -15.82
CA MET A 26 -14.01 -8.75 -14.36
C MET A 26 -15.42 -8.51 -13.79
N SER A 27 -16.45 -8.36 -14.62
CA SER A 27 -17.83 -8.10 -14.17
C SER A 27 -18.62 -9.40 -13.95
N PRO A 28 -19.33 -9.60 -12.81
CA PRO A 28 -20.04 -10.86 -12.52
C PRO A 28 -21.18 -11.22 -13.49
N LYS A 29 -21.64 -10.29 -14.34
CA LYS A 29 -22.94 -10.40 -15.05
C LYS A 29 -22.96 -11.26 -16.32
N SER A 30 -21.82 -11.79 -16.79
CA SER A 30 -21.77 -12.58 -18.04
C SER A 30 -21.42 -14.07 -17.87
N VAL A 31 -20.93 -14.50 -16.69
CA VAL A 31 -20.66 -15.93 -16.42
C VAL A 31 -21.96 -16.75 -16.29
N THR A 32 -23.12 -16.09 -16.24
CA THR A 32 -24.46 -16.69 -16.20
C THR A 32 -24.95 -17.27 -17.53
N LYS A 33 -24.18 -17.21 -18.63
CA LYS A 33 -24.60 -17.74 -19.95
C LYS A 33 -23.85 -18.98 -20.45
N CYS A 34 -22.97 -19.55 -19.63
CA CYS A 34 -22.53 -20.95 -19.74
C CYS A 34 -22.80 -21.65 -18.40
N ASN A 35 -23.53 -22.78 -18.45
CA ASN A 35 -24.03 -23.56 -17.30
C ASN A 35 -25.30 -23.02 -16.62
N THR A 36 -26.43 -23.10 -17.32
CA THR A 36 -27.71 -23.43 -16.68
C THR A 36 -27.65 -24.85 -16.10
N THR A 37 -27.18 -25.00 -14.85
CA THR A 37 -27.60 -26.05 -13.88
C THR A 37 -26.84 -25.93 -12.54
N ASN A 38 -27.54 -26.24 -11.43
CA ASN A 38 -27.07 -26.34 -10.04
C ASN A 38 -26.66 -25.04 -9.30
N SER A 39 -27.67 -24.44 -8.67
CA SER A 39 -27.61 -23.31 -7.73
C SER A 39 -26.97 -23.61 -6.35
N ASN A 40 -26.08 -24.59 -6.24
CA ASN A 40 -25.50 -25.06 -4.96
C ASN A 40 -23.95 -25.09 -4.92
N LYS A 41 -23.25 -24.62 -5.96
CA LYS A 41 -21.78 -24.53 -5.93
C LYS A 41 -21.34 -23.21 -5.27
N LYS A 42 -20.47 -23.31 -4.25
CA LYS A 42 -19.84 -22.13 -3.63
C LYS A 42 -18.97 -21.42 -4.66
N ASN A 43 -19.34 -20.20 -5.02
CA ASN A 43 -18.60 -19.36 -5.98
C ASN A 43 -17.33 -18.78 -5.32
N VAL A 44 -16.30 -19.63 -5.15
CA VAL A 44 -15.04 -19.29 -4.49
C VAL A 44 -14.07 -18.61 -5.46
N GLN A 45 -13.56 -17.45 -5.07
CA GLN A 45 -12.59 -16.64 -5.82
C GLN A 45 -11.17 -17.02 -5.37
N ILE A 46 -10.50 -17.86 -6.15
CA ILE A 46 -9.27 -18.54 -5.75
C ILE A 46 -8.02 -17.70 -6.10
N PHE A 47 -7.19 -17.42 -5.10
CA PHE A 47 -5.84 -16.89 -5.29
C PHE A 47 -4.80 -17.94 -4.87
N LEU A 48 -3.79 -18.09 -5.72
CA LEU A 48 -2.64 -18.97 -5.47
C LEU A 48 -1.57 -18.15 -4.74
N LEU A 49 -0.94 -18.73 -3.71
CA LEU A 49 0.14 -18.09 -2.95
C LEU A 49 1.40 -18.96 -3.08
N ALA A 50 2.34 -18.57 -3.94
CA ALA A 50 3.54 -19.35 -4.22
C ALA A 50 4.83 -18.51 -4.29
N GLY A 51 5.97 -19.19 -4.28
CA GLY A 51 7.28 -18.58 -4.07
C GLY A 51 7.93 -19.11 -2.80
N GLN A 52 8.79 -18.34 -2.14
CA GLN A 52 9.62 -18.81 -1.03
C GLN A 52 9.15 -18.35 0.36
N SER A 53 10.07 -18.32 1.33
CA SER A 53 9.80 -18.03 2.74
C SER A 53 9.09 -16.68 2.97
N ASN A 54 9.36 -15.65 2.18
CA ASN A 54 8.64 -14.37 2.28
C ASN A 54 7.18 -14.45 1.79
N MET A 55 6.82 -15.36 0.87
CA MET A 55 5.39 -15.70 0.60
C MET A 55 4.80 -16.63 1.65
N SER A 56 5.58 -17.63 2.08
CA SER A 56 5.21 -18.63 3.10
C SER A 56 4.83 -17.98 4.45
N GLY A 57 5.42 -16.82 4.72
CA GLY A 57 5.30 -16.10 5.97
C GLY A 57 6.40 -16.46 6.95
N ARG A 58 7.11 -15.42 7.40
CA ARG A 58 8.14 -15.48 8.46
C ARG A 58 8.03 -14.29 9.43
N GLY A 59 7.01 -13.44 9.26
CA GLY A 59 6.71 -12.37 10.19
C GLY A 59 6.44 -12.94 11.59
N GLY A 60 7.16 -12.46 12.59
CA GLY A 60 7.03 -12.91 13.98
C GLY A 60 7.75 -14.22 14.31
N ILE A 61 8.57 -14.76 13.41
CA ILE A 61 9.45 -15.89 13.73
C ILE A 61 10.64 -15.41 14.55
N SER A 62 10.90 -16.09 15.67
CA SER A 62 12.05 -15.87 16.55
C SER A 62 12.81 -17.19 16.78
N ARG A 63 14.14 -17.13 16.87
CA ARG A 63 14.96 -18.28 17.27
C ARG A 63 15.06 -18.33 18.79
N LYS A 64 14.68 -19.46 19.39
CA LYS A 64 14.79 -19.71 20.84
C LYS A 64 15.57 -21.00 21.07
N VAL A 65 16.36 -21.05 22.14
CA VAL A 65 17.00 -22.30 22.58
C VAL A 65 16.03 -23.01 23.51
N VAL A 66 15.60 -24.22 23.13
CA VAL A 66 14.71 -25.07 23.91
C VAL A 66 15.40 -26.42 24.10
N GLY A 67 15.69 -26.79 25.35
CA GLY A 67 16.41 -28.04 25.68
C GLY A 67 17.79 -28.16 25.03
N GLY A 68 18.49 -27.03 24.81
CA GLY A 68 19.79 -26.99 24.12
C GLY A 68 19.72 -26.89 22.59
N ASN A 69 18.54 -27.07 21.98
CA ASN A 69 18.36 -26.98 20.53
C ASN A 69 17.79 -25.63 20.10
N VAL A 70 18.30 -25.06 18.99
CA VAL A 70 17.74 -23.85 18.38
C VAL A 70 16.47 -24.21 17.62
N THR A 71 15.35 -23.64 18.04
CA THR A 71 14.02 -23.82 17.44
C THR A 71 13.48 -22.49 16.94
N GLU A 72 12.89 -22.45 15.76
CA GLU A 72 12.19 -21.27 15.24
C GLU A 72 10.72 -21.30 15.67
N ILE A 73 10.29 -20.29 16.43
CA ILE A 73 8.97 -20.21 17.07
C ILE A 73 8.30 -18.91 16.62
N TRP A 74 7.07 -19.04 16.10
CA TRP A 74 6.20 -17.90 15.80
C TRP A 74 5.63 -17.33 17.11
N ASP A 75 5.58 -16.01 17.23
CA ASP A 75 4.97 -15.30 18.35
C ASP A 75 3.44 -15.47 18.46
N GLY A 76 2.78 -16.05 17.44
CA GLY A 76 1.33 -16.29 17.44
C GLY A 76 0.50 -15.05 17.10
N PHE A 77 1.13 -13.94 16.73
CA PHE A 77 0.44 -12.68 16.56
C PHE A 77 -0.27 -12.53 15.23
N VAL A 78 -1.57 -12.24 15.29
CA VAL A 78 -2.39 -11.87 14.14
C VAL A 78 -2.86 -10.41 14.28
N PRO A 79 -2.36 -9.47 13.45
CA PRO A 79 -2.82 -8.09 13.40
C PRO A 79 -4.25 -7.99 12.82
N GLU A 80 -4.94 -6.87 13.05
CA GLU A 80 -6.32 -6.64 12.58
C GLU A 80 -6.47 -6.86 11.06
N GLU A 81 -5.47 -6.43 10.28
CA GLU A 81 -5.45 -6.59 8.82
C GLU A 81 -5.40 -8.07 8.38
N CYS A 82 -4.84 -8.95 9.21
CA CYS A 82 -4.72 -10.38 8.94
C CYS A 82 -5.74 -11.25 9.70
N LYS A 83 -6.71 -10.65 10.41
CA LYS A 83 -7.69 -11.43 11.18
C LYS A 83 -8.51 -12.37 10.30
N PRO A 84 -8.93 -13.53 10.85
CA PRO A 84 -9.84 -14.44 10.17
C PRO A 84 -11.16 -13.77 9.80
N ASN A 85 -11.77 -14.25 8.73
CA ASN A 85 -13.04 -13.75 8.21
C ASN A 85 -13.74 -14.93 7.54
N HIS A 86 -15.01 -15.18 7.87
CA HIS A 86 -15.81 -16.28 7.32
C HIS A 86 -15.93 -16.28 5.79
N LYS A 87 -15.65 -15.15 5.12
CA LYS A 87 -15.55 -15.05 3.66
C LYS A 87 -14.15 -15.35 3.09
N ILE A 88 -13.16 -15.70 3.91
CA ILE A 88 -11.80 -16.09 3.49
C ILE A 88 -11.54 -17.51 3.98
N VAL A 89 -11.32 -18.42 3.03
CA VAL A 89 -11.03 -19.83 3.30
C VAL A 89 -9.65 -20.22 2.79
N ARG A 90 -8.97 -21.13 3.51
CA ARG A 90 -7.65 -21.67 3.16
C ARG A 90 -7.80 -23.09 2.65
N PHE A 91 -7.08 -23.44 1.58
CA PHE A 91 -6.94 -24.83 1.14
C PHE A 91 -5.79 -25.50 1.91
N ASN A 92 -6.12 -26.34 2.88
CA ASN A 92 -5.15 -26.83 3.86
C ASN A 92 -4.25 -27.98 3.35
N ALA A 93 -3.39 -28.50 4.22
CA ALA A 93 -2.50 -29.63 3.92
C ALA A 93 -3.28 -30.93 3.61
N ALA A 94 -4.41 -31.13 4.31
CA ALA A 94 -5.33 -32.25 4.11
C ALA A 94 -6.26 -32.08 2.88
N GLN A 95 -5.98 -31.10 2.00
CA GLN A 95 -6.71 -30.84 0.75
C GLN A 95 -8.20 -30.52 0.97
N LYS A 96 -8.51 -29.82 2.07
CA LYS A 96 -9.86 -29.33 2.41
C LYS A 96 -9.86 -27.82 2.56
N TRP A 97 -11.02 -27.20 2.30
CA TRP A 97 -11.27 -25.80 2.64
C TRP A 97 -11.61 -25.67 4.12
N GLU A 98 -10.93 -24.75 4.81
CA GLU A 98 -11.16 -24.34 6.21
C GLU A 98 -11.20 -22.81 6.30
N GLU A 99 -11.65 -22.21 7.41
CA GLU A 99 -11.49 -20.75 7.61
C GLU A 99 -10.00 -20.37 7.58
N ALA A 100 -9.67 -19.23 6.97
CA ALA A 100 -8.28 -18.83 6.82
C ALA A 100 -7.73 -18.16 8.09
N HIS A 101 -6.69 -18.77 8.65
CA HIS A 101 -5.89 -18.22 9.75
C HIS A 101 -4.40 -18.18 9.34
N GLU A 102 -3.65 -17.21 9.84
CA GLU A 102 -2.18 -17.30 9.81
C GLU A 102 -1.68 -18.37 10.81
N PRO A 103 -0.58 -19.08 10.53
CA PRO A 103 0.28 -18.98 9.35
C PRO A 103 -0.32 -19.70 8.13
N LEU A 104 -0.58 -18.99 7.04
CA LEU A 104 -1.28 -19.57 5.87
C LEU A 104 -0.53 -20.75 5.25
N ASN A 105 0.80 -20.82 5.34
CA ASN A 105 1.60 -21.91 4.79
C ASN A 105 1.85 -23.06 5.79
N TYR A 106 1.20 -23.05 6.96
CA TYR A 106 1.32 -24.11 7.96
C TYR A 106 0.88 -25.48 7.42
N GLY A 107 1.74 -26.50 7.60
CA GLY A 107 1.55 -27.86 7.08
C GLY A 107 1.79 -28.01 5.57
N ILE A 108 2.19 -26.94 4.86
CA ILE A 108 2.47 -26.96 3.42
C ILE A 108 3.97 -27.08 3.15
N ASP A 109 4.78 -26.36 3.93
CA ASP A 109 6.24 -26.42 3.90
C ASP A 109 6.75 -27.04 5.22
N CYS A 110 6.63 -28.37 5.35
CA CYS A 110 6.89 -29.11 6.58
C CYS A 110 8.34 -29.05 7.10
N LEU A 111 9.25 -28.41 6.35
CA LEU A 111 10.67 -28.25 6.69
C LEU A 111 10.97 -26.87 7.33
N SER A 112 9.96 -26.08 7.66
CA SER A 112 10.17 -24.74 8.26
C SER A 112 9.01 -24.26 9.12
N SER A 113 9.35 -23.54 10.20
CA SER A 113 8.38 -22.76 10.96
C SER A 113 7.80 -21.64 10.09
N CYS A 114 6.48 -21.59 10.02
CA CYS A 114 5.75 -20.55 9.28
C CYS A 114 5.26 -19.48 10.26
N GLY A 115 5.44 -18.21 9.89
CA GLY A 115 4.87 -17.06 10.59
C GLY A 115 3.92 -16.30 9.66
N LEU A 116 3.65 -15.03 9.96
CA LEU A 116 2.76 -14.21 9.16
C LEU A 116 3.34 -13.94 7.75
N GLY A 117 2.50 -14.11 6.72
CA GLY A 117 2.76 -13.75 5.33
C GLY A 117 1.80 -12.67 4.80
N PRO A 118 1.83 -12.36 3.49
CA PRO A 118 1.01 -11.28 2.92
C PRO A 118 -0.44 -11.71 2.63
N GLY A 119 -0.77 -13.01 2.70
CA GLY A 119 -2.01 -13.57 2.16
C GLY A 119 -3.28 -13.12 2.87
N MET A 120 -3.31 -13.08 4.22
CA MET A 120 -4.50 -12.64 4.95
C MET A 120 -4.75 -11.13 4.80
N ALA A 121 -3.70 -10.31 4.86
CA ALA A 121 -3.80 -8.87 4.61
C ALA A 121 -4.37 -8.58 3.22
N PHE A 122 -3.84 -9.24 2.19
CA PHE A 122 -4.32 -9.14 0.81
C PHE A 122 -5.80 -9.53 0.67
N ALA A 123 -6.22 -10.66 1.25
CA ALA A 123 -7.59 -11.16 1.13
C ALA A 123 -8.61 -10.29 1.88
N ASN A 124 -8.30 -9.86 3.10
CA ASN A 124 -9.15 -8.92 3.84
C ASN A 124 -9.26 -7.58 3.12
N GLU A 125 -8.17 -7.08 2.53
CA GLU A 125 -8.17 -5.82 1.80
C GLU A 125 -9.01 -5.86 0.51
N ILE A 126 -9.11 -7.02 -0.15
CA ILE A 126 -10.09 -7.22 -1.25
C ILE A 126 -11.51 -7.14 -0.71
N LEU A 127 -11.86 -7.87 0.37
CA LEU A 127 -13.21 -7.87 0.93
C LEU A 127 -13.64 -6.52 1.53
N LYS A 128 -12.69 -5.71 2.01
CA LYS A 128 -12.90 -4.32 2.43
C LYS A 128 -13.24 -3.39 1.26
N LYS A 129 -12.66 -3.65 0.07
CA LYS A 129 -12.89 -2.86 -1.15
C LYS A 129 -14.13 -3.31 -1.93
N ASP A 130 -14.43 -4.60 -1.91
CA ASP A 130 -15.62 -5.18 -2.51
C ASP A 130 -16.19 -6.27 -1.58
N THR A 131 -17.18 -5.88 -0.78
CA THR A 131 -17.89 -6.78 0.14
C THR A 131 -18.73 -7.85 -0.59
N ASN A 132 -18.95 -7.67 -1.89
CA ASN A 132 -19.68 -8.56 -2.79
C ASN A 132 -18.77 -9.43 -3.67
N PHE A 133 -17.45 -9.33 -3.53
CA PHE A 133 -16.47 -10.09 -4.33
C PHE A 133 -16.69 -11.61 -4.29
N GLY A 134 -17.27 -12.11 -3.20
CA GLY A 134 -17.57 -13.53 -2.96
C GLY A 134 -16.71 -14.10 -1.84
N VAL A 135 -16.69 -15.42 -1.71
CA VAL A 135 -15.79 -16.11 -0.78
C VAL A 135 -14.40 -16.17 -1.42
N ILE A 136 -13.37 -15.64 -0.78
CA ILE A 136 -11.99 -15.74 -1.24
C ILE A 136 -11.40 -17.07 -0.80
N GLY A 137 -10.79 -17.81 -1.73
CA GLY A 137 -10.07 -19.05 -1.46
C GLY A 137 -8.56 -18.84 -1.61
N LEU A 138 -7.79 -19.04 -0.54
CA LEU A 138 -6.33 -18.97 -0.56
C LEU A 138 -5.74 -20.37 -0.71
N VAL A 139 -4.94 -20.59 -1.74
CA VAL A 139 -4.23 -21.85 -2.00
C VAL A 139 -2.74 -21.65 -1.71
N PRO A 140 -2.29 -21.88 -0.46
CA PRO A 140 -0.88 -21.78 -0.09
C PRO A 140 -0.07 -22.93 -0.70
N CYS A 141 1.04 -22.59 -1.36
CA CYS A 141 1.94 -23.52 -2.03
C CYS A 141 3.43 -23.15 -1.86
N ALA A 142 3.76 -22.11 -1.09
CA ALA A 142 5.14 -21.61 -0.98
C ALA A 142 6.12 -22.63 -0.37
N ARG A 143 7.39 -22.55 -0.75
CA ARG A 143 8.50 -23.43 -0.32
C ARG A 143 9.78 -22.64 -0.05
N GLY A 144 10.16 -22.54 1.22
CA GLY A 144 11.34 -21.81 1.70
C GLY A 144 12.66 -22.35 1.11
N GLY A 145 13.64 -21.47 0.96
CA GLY A 145 14.99 -21.83 0.50
C GLY A 145 15.10 -22.38 -0.93
N THR A 146 14.00 -22.42 -1.69
CA THR A 146 14.02 -22.89 -3.08
C THR A 146 14.62 -21.83 -4.02
N GLY A 147 15.42 -22.26 -4.99
CA GLY A 147 15.70 -21.46 -6.19
C GLY A 147 14.66 -21.76 -7.28
N LEU A 148 14.52 -20.88 -8.26
CA LEU A 148 13.48 -20.92 -9.29
C LEU A 148 13.55 -22.21 -10.15
N TYR A 149 14.72 -22.85 -10.19
CA TYR A 149 14.90 -24.17 -10.82
C TYR A 149 14.03 -25.29 -10.21
N ARG A 150 13.57 -25.16 -8.95
CA ARG A 150 12.62 -26.08 -8.29
C ARG A 150 11.16 -25.85 -8.70
N TRP A 151 10.90 -24.81 -9.48
CA TRP A 151 9.58 -24.38 -9.95
C TRP A 151 9.40 -24.61 -11.47
N ASN A 152 10.26 -25.40 -12.09
CA ASN A 152 10.02 -25.91 -13.46
C ASN A 152 8.97 -27.03 -13.44
N ARG A 153 8.21 -27.20 -14.52
CA ARG A 153 7.33 -28.37 -14.74
C ARG A 153 8.09 -29.69 -14.50
N GLY A 154 7.50 -30.62 -13.75
CA GLY A 154 8.14 -31.88 -13.34
C GLY A 154 9.01 -31.76 -12.07
N SER A 155 9.04 -30.58 -11.43
CA SER A 155 9.72 -30.37 -10.14
C SER A 155 8.71 -30.29 -9.00
N TYR A 156 9.06 -30.87 -7.85
CA TYR A 156 8.18 -30.99 -6.68
C TYR A 156 7.35 -29.74 -6.31
N ALA A 157 7.95 -28.53 -6.28
CA ALA A 157 7.23 -27.33 -5.87
C ALA A 157 6.21 -26.86 -6.94
N TYR A 158 6.54 -27.04 -8.22
CA TYR A 158 5.63 -26.76 -9.33
C TYR A 158 4.49 -27.77 -9.39
N ASP A 159 4.82 -29.06 -9.34
CA ASP A 159 3.83 -30.13 -9.47
C ASP A 159 2.85 -30.14 -8.28
N ASP A 160 3.31 -29.79 -7.07
CA ASP A 160 2.44 -29.57 -5.92
C ASP A 160 1.55 -28.33 -6.09
N LEU A 161 2.06 -27.21 -6.61
CA LEU A 161 1.25 -26.03 -6.96
C LEU A 161 0.12 -26.39 -7.94
N ILE A 162 0.45 -27.10 -9.03
CA ILE A 162 -0.55 -27.55 -10.02
C ILE A 162 -1.55 -28.52 -9.39
N LYS A 163 -1.08 -29.53 -8.63
CA LYS A 163 -1.93 -30.52 -7.96
C LYS A 163 -2.90 -29.86 -6.97
N ARG A 164 -2.39 -29.01 -6.08
CA ARG A 164 -3.20 -28.30 -5.07
C ARG A 164 -4.21 -27.37 -5.73
N THR A 165 -3.82 -26.66 -6.79
CA THR A 165 -4.73 -25.81 -7.56
C THR A 165 -5.86 -26.63 -8.22
N LYS A 166 -5.52 -27.73 -8.92
CA LYS A 166 -6.51 -28.60 -9.57
C LYS A 166 -7.47 -29.26 -8.57
N LEU A 167 -7.01 -29.55 -7.35
CA LEU A 167 -7.86 -30.06 -6.27
C LEU A 167 -8.78 -28.97 -5.71
N ALA A 168 -8.25 -27.78 -5.42
CA ALA A 168 -9.01 -26.63 -4.94
C ALA A 168 -10.14 -26.19 -5.90
N LEU A 169 -9.99 -26.45 -7.20
CA LEU A 169 -10.97 -26.15 -8.24
C LEU A 169 -12.13 -27.16 -8.36
N LYS A 170 -12.03 -28.36 -7.75
CA LYS A 170 -13.03 -29.44 -7.94
C LYS A 170 -14.47 -29.01 -7.61
N ASP A 171 -14.63 -28.14 -6.62
CA ASP A 171 -15.95 -27.69 -6.15
C ASP A 171 -16.54 -26.53 -6.99
N GLY A 172 -15.83 -26.06 -8.03
CA GLY A 172 -16.30 -25.03 -8.96
C GLY A 172 -15.83 -23.60 -8.67
N GLY A 173 -14.69 -23.43 -8.01
CA GLY A 173 -14.06 -22.11 -7.82
C GLY A 173 -13.43 -21.53 -9.10
N ILE A 174 -13.13 -20.22 -9.08
CA ILE A 174 -12.57 -19.46 -10.20
C ILE A 174 -11.18 -18.95 -9.80
N ILE A 175 -10.12 -19.29 -10.56
CA ILE A 175 -8.80 -18.69 -10.30
C ILE A 175 -8.81 -17.21 -10.68
N ARG A 176 -8.43 -16.34 -9.74
CA ARG A 176 -8.33 -14.89 -9.91
C ARG A 176 -6.89 -14.38 -10.09
N GLY A 177 -5.90 -15.10 -9.57
CA GLY A 177 -4.49 -14.77 -9.80
C GLY A 177 -3.52 -15.60 -8.97
N LEU A 178 -2.24 -15.43 -9.27
CA LEU A 178 -1.11 -15.92 -8.47
C LEU A 178 -0.42 -14.72 -7.79
N LEU A 179 -0.20 -14.80 -6.49
CA LEU A 179 0.76 -13.97 -5.77
C LEU A 179 2.09 -14.72 -5.72
N TRP A 180 3.14 -14.07 -6.20
CA TRP A 180 4.46 -14.64 -6.37
C TRP A 180 5.53 -13.77 -5.70
N TYR A 181 6.13 -14.28 -4.63
CA TYR A 181 7.28 -13.66 -3.96
C TYR A 181 8.42 -14.68 -3.88
N HIS A 182 9.41 -14.53 -4.76
CA HIS A 182 10.51 -15.45 -4.92
C HIS A 182 11.74 -14.79 -5.55
N GLY A 183 12.92 -15.29 -5.22
CA GLY A 183 14.17 -15.04 -5.96
C GLY A 183 15.39 -14.92 -5.06
N GLU A 184 15.22 -14.79 -3.74
CA GLU A 184 16.33 -14.72 -2.78
C GLU A 184 17.15 -16.04 -2.73
N GLY A 185 16.60 -17.15 -3.23
CA GLY A 185 17.37 -18.37 -3.51
C GLY A 185 18.35 -18.25 -4.68
N ASP A 186 18.02 -17.44 -5.70
CA ASP A 186 18.77 -17.34 -6.96
C ASP A 186 19.85 -16.25 -6.95
N ILE A 187 19.82 -15.29 -6.01
CA ILE A 187 20.88 -14.28 -5.82
C ILE A 187 22.24 -14.88 -5.39
N ARG A 188 22.26 -16.16 -5.00
CA ARG A 188 23.42 -16.85 -4.45
C ARG A 188 24.43 -17.31 -5.49
N THR A 189 24.03 -17.44 -6.77
CA THR A 189 24.90 -17.99 -7.83
C THR A 189 24.68 -17.29 -9.16
N ASN A 190 25.74 -17.16 -9.96
CA ASN A 190 25.65 -16.54 -11.29
C ASN A 190 24.64 -17.28 -12.19
N ASN A 191 24.62 -18.61 -12.13
CA ASN A 191 23.71 -19.43 -12.95
C ASN A 191 22.25 -19.28 -12.51
N GLY A 192 21.98 -19.09 -11.20
CA GLY A 192 20.64 -18.78 -10.70
C GLY A 192 20.15 -17.43 -11.21
N SER A 193 20.92 -16.37 -10.94
CA SER A 193 20.55 -14.99 -11.23
C SER A 193 20.43 -14.69 -12.73
N SER A 194 21.44 -15.04 -13.53
CA SER A 194 21.46 -14.76 -14.98
C SER A 194 20.33 -15.44 -15.76
N SER A 195 19.81 -16.57 -15.27
CA SER A 195 18.70 -17.30 -15.90
C SER A 195 17.33 -17.02 -15.28
N TYR A 196 17.25 -16.16 -14.25
CA TYR A 196 16.01 -15.91 -13.50
C TYR A 196 14.86 -15.47 -14.41
N LYS A 197 15.08 -14.48 -15.29
CA LYS A 197 14.04 -13.96 -16.21
C LYS A 197 13.47 -15.06 -17.10
N ILE A 198 14.32 -15.80 -17.81
CA ILE A 198 13.92 -16.85 -18.76
C ILE A 198 13.17 -17.98 -18.03
N LYS A 199 13.65 -18.38 -16.85
CA LYS A 199 12.97 -19.38 -16.00
C LYS A 199 11.62 -18.89 -15.49
N PHE A 200 11.49 -17.61 -15.13
CA PHE A 200 10.23 -17.05 -14.64
C PHE A 200 9.19 -16.94 -15.77
N GLU A 201 9.60 -16.47 -16.94
CA GLU A 201 8.72 -16.41 -18.13
C GLU A 201 8.28 -17.83 -18.54
N LYS A 202 9.18 -18.82 -18.50
CA LYS A 202 8.82 -20.23 -18.67
C LYS A 202 7.84 -20.73 -17.60
N PHE A 203 8.10 -20.46 -16.32
CA PHE A 203 7.22 -20.84 -15.22
C PHE A 203 5.79 -20.31 -15.41
N VAL A 204 5.64 -19.03 -15.77
CA VAL A 204 4.32 -18.43 -16.01
C VAL A 204 3.64 -19.04 -17.23
N ASN A 205 4.37 -19.31 -18.31
CA ASN A 205 3.82 -19.95 -19.51
C ASN A 205 3.37 -21.40 -19.23
N ASP A 206 4.19 -22.20 -18.55
CA ASP A 206 3.86 -23.56 -18.15
C ASP A 206 2.62 -23.55 -17.22
N LEU A 207 2.59 -22.67 -16.21
CA LEU A 207 1.48 -22.51 -15.26
C LEU A 207 0.16 -22.15 -15.96
N ARG A 208 0.19 -21.18 -16.87
CA ARG A 208 -0.98 -20.76 -17.65
C ARG A 208 -1.49 -21.90 -18.55
N SER A 209 -0.59 -22.68 -19.11
CA SER A 209 -0.92 -23.88 -19.90
C SER A 209 -1.54 -24.98 -19.03
N ASP A 210 -0.92 -25.37 -17.92
CA ASP A 210 -1.38 -26.50 -17.08
C ASP A 210 -2.66 -26.20 -16.30
N LEU A 211 -2.99 -24.93 -16.10
CA LEU A 211 -4.25 -24.44 -15.51
C LEU A 211 -5.27 -23.97 -16.56
N ASN A 212 -4.99 -24.13 -17.86
CA ASN A 212 -5.80 -23.67 -18.99
C ASN A 212 -6.31 -22.22 -18.84
N SER A 213 -5.43 -21.34 -18.34
CA SER A 213 -5.74 -19.97 -17.93
C SER A 213 -4.75 -18.99 -18.58
N PRO A 214 -4.81 -18.79 -19.92
CA PRO A 214 -3.80 -18.05 -20.69
C PRO A 214 -3.61 -16.59 -20.24
N ASN A 215 -4.63 -16.00 -19.64
CA ASN A 215 -4.62 -14.61 -19.16
C ASN A 215 -4.47 -14.48 -17.63
N LEU A 216 -4.11 -15.56 -16.91
CA LEU A 216 -4.00 -15.57 -15.44
C LEU A 216 -3.14 -14.41 -14.92
N PRO A 217 -3.69 -13.49 -14.10
CA PRO A 217 -2.93 -12.41 -13.48
C PRO A 217 -1.86 -12.95 -12.51
N ILE A 218 -0.64 -12.45 -12.64
CA ILE A 218 0.47 -12.74 -11.73
C ILE A 218 0.90 -11.44 -11.04
N LEU A 219 0.92 -11.45 -9.71
CA LEU A 219 1.42 -10.37 -8.86
C LEU A 219 2.85 -10.74 -8.41
N LEU A 220 3.85 -10.13 -9.03
CA LEU A 220 5.29 -10.41 -8.83
C LEU A 220 5.91 -9.39 -7.87
N ALA A 221 6.43 -9.87 -6.74
CA ALA A 221 7.29 -9.08 -5.85
C ALA A 221 8.69 -8.89 -6.46
N ILE A 222 9.21 -7.67 -6.46
CA ILE A 222 10.64 -7.38 -6.67
C ILE A 222 11.32 -7.42 -5.30
N LEU A 223 12.44 -8.14 -5.16
CA LEU A 223 13.07 -8.40 -3.85
C LEU A 223 13.65 -7.13 -3.22
N PRO A 224 13.55 -6.92 -1.89
CA PRO A 224 14.37 -5.93 -1.21
C PRO A 224 15.85 -6.37 -1.18
N TYR A 225 16.77 -5.46 -0.88
CA TYR A 225 18.17 -5.80 -0.65
C TYR A 225 18.36 -6.56 0.68
N PRO A 226 18.78 -7.85 0.65
CA PRO A 226 19.07 -8.59 1.88
C PRO A 226 20.28 -8.01 2.62
N LYS A 227 20.29 -8.18 3.93
CA LYS A 227 21.37 -7.77 4.84
C LYS A 227 22.20 -8.98 5.24
N LYS A 228 23.38 -8.78 5.85
CA LYS A 228 24.18 -9.86 6.45
C LYS A 228 23.32 -10.79 7.33
N PRO A 229 23.51 -12.12 7.24
CA PRO A 229 24.51 -12.84 6.45
C PRO A 229 24.08 -13.17 5.00
N PHE A 230 22.92 -12.69 4.53
CA PHE A 230 22.31 -13.09 3.25
C PHE A 230 22.57 -12.12 2.08
N GLU A 231 23.47 -11.15 2.25
CA GLU A 231 23.99 -10.30 1.17
C GLU A 231 24.55 -11.19 0.03
N GLY A 232 23.82 -11.23 -1.09
CA GLY A 232 24.16 -12.04 -2.26
C GLY A 232 24.75 -11.19 -3.39
N PRO A 233 25.84 -11.60 -4.04
CA PRO A 233 26.53 -10.79 -5.06
C PRO A 233 25.70 -10.53 -6.33
N TYR A 234 24.57 -11.23 -6.50
CA TYR A 234 23.71 -11.11 -7.69
C TYR A 234 22.31 -10.56 -7.41
N ILE A 235 22.08 -9.89 -6.27
CA ILE A 235 20.78 -9.24 -5.96
C ILE A 235 20.35 -8.26 -7.06
N GLU A 236 21.26 -7.44 -7.58
CA GLU A 236 20.96 -6.50 -8.68
C GLU A 236 20.55 -7.22 -9.97
N VAL A 237 21.19 -8.36 -10.28
CA VAL A 237 20.87 -9.17 -11.46
C VAL A 237 19.45 -9.75 -11.35
N VAL A 238 19.06 -10.23 -10.16
CA VAL A 238 17.69 -10.74 -9.93
C VAL A 238 16.66 -9.62 -9.91
N ARG A 239 16.92 -8.49 -9.21
CA ARG A 239 16.02 -7.31 -9.25
C ARG A 239 15.84 -6.79 -10.67
N ALA A 240 16.92 -6.65 -11.44
CA ALA A 240 16.86 -6.25 -12.85
C ALA A 240 16.09 -7.26 -13.71
N ALA A 241 16.27 -8.56 -13.48
CA ALA A 241 15.51 -9.61 -14.17
C ALA A 241 14.00 -9.55 -13.85
N GLN A 242 13.63 -9.34 -12.58
CA GLN A 242 12.24 -9.20 -12.12
C GLN A 242 11.59 -7.92 -12.67
N LEU A 243 12.29 -6.78 -12.62
CA LEU A 243 11.84 -5.52 -13.23
C LEU A 243 11.72 -5.64 -14.75
N GLY A 244 12.63 -6.37 -15.38
CA GLY A 244 12.70 -6.61 -16.82
C GLY A 244 11.75 -7.67 -17.38
N ILE A 245 10.92 -8.31 -16.56
CA ILE A 245 9.86 -9.22 -17.04
C ILE A 245 8.86 -8.43 -17.91
N ASN A 246 8.63 -8.91 -19.14
CA ASN A 246 7.73 -8.27 -20.11
C ASN A 246 6.79 -9.28 -20.77
N ILE A 247 5.92 -9.88 -19.95
CA ILE A 247 4.85 -10.78 -20.39
C ILE A 247 3.51 -10.24 -19.90
N SER A 248 2.45 -10.47 -20.67
CA SER A 248 1.11 -9.94 -20.41
C SER A 248 0.56 -10.38 -19.05
N ASN A 249 -0.27 -9.53 -18.43
CA ASN A 249 -0.92 -9.78 -17.13
C ASN A 249 0.04 -10.17 -16.00
N VAL A 250 1.28 -9.64 -16.00
CA VAL A 250 2.19 -9.68 -14.86
C VAL A 250 2.35 -8.27 -14.29
N ILE A 251 1.86 -8.09 -13.07
CA ILE A 251 1.89 -6.84 -12.31
C ILE A 251 3.04 -6.92 -11.32
N LYS A 252 3.90 -5.90 -11.30
CA LYS A 252 5.12 -5.87 -10.47
C LYS A 252 4.94 -4.88 -9.32
N PHE A 253 5.34 -5.27 -8.11
CA PHE A 253 5.39 -4.40 -6.94
C PHE A 253 6.77 -4.53 -6.27
N ASP A 254 7.41 -3.41 -5.94
CA ASP A 254 8.75 -3.42 -5.34
C ASP A 254 8.65 -3.51 -3.82
N ALA A 255 9.31 -4.50 -3.22
CA ALA A 255 9.38 -4.69 -1.78
C ALA A 255 10.59 -3.96 -1.14
N GLU A 256 11.38 -3.24 -1.94
CA GLU A 256 12.51 -2.44 -1.44
C GLU A 256 12.06 -1.33 -0.47
N GLY A 257 12.90 -1.08 0.55
CA GLY A 257 12.59 -0.13 1.62
C GLY A 257 11.71 -0.69 2.74
N LEU A 258 11.24 -1.94 2.64
CA LEU A 258 10.52 -2.62 3.71
C LEU A 258 11.45 -3.15 4.81
N GLU A 259 10.88 -3.32 6.00
CA GLU A 259 11.64 -3.76 7.17
C GLU A 259 11.98 -5.26 7.07
N ILE A 260 13.20 -5.56 6.65
CA ILE A 260 13.83 -6.87 6.83
C ILE A 260 14.22 -7.04 8.30
N GLY A 261 13.81 -8.15 8.90
CA GLY A 261 14.06 -8.53 10.28
C GLY A 261 15.53 -8.83 10.60
N SER A 262 15.79 -9.22 11.85
CA SER A 262 17.14 -9.42 12.38
C SER A 262 17.91 -10.59 11.77
N ASP A 263 17.25 -11.48 11.01
CA ASP A 263 17.93 -12.53 10.25
C ASP A 263 18.56 -12.03 8.95
N GLY A 264 18.20 -10.83 8.48
CA GLY A 264 18.75 -10.22 7.28
C GLY A 264 18.14 -10.65 5.95
N ILE A 265 17.07 -11.45 5.92
CA ILE A 265 16.43 -11.89 4.66
C ILE A 265 14.90 -11.89 4.68
N HIS A 266 14.25 -12.05 5.83
CA HIS A 266 12.80 -12.11 5.91
C HIS A 266 12.16 -10.77 6.31
N LEU A 267 11.00 -10.46 5.73
CA LEU A 267 10.19 -9.31 6.13
C LEU A 267 9.60 -9.53 7.53
N THR A 268 9.63 -8.49 8.38
CA THR A 268 8.94 -8.47 9.67
C THR A 268 7.41 -8.52 9.50
N THR A 269 6.66 -8.81 10.57
CA THR A 269 5.18 -8.72 10.53
C THR A 269 4.70 -7.33 10.06
N PRO A 270 5.22 -6.20 10.62
CA PRO A 270 4.94 -4.89 10.08
C PRO A 270 5.32 -4.71 8.62
N ALA A 271 6.38 -5.35 8.10
CA ALA A 271 6.78 -5.29 6.70
C ALA A 271 5.90 -6.13 5.76
N GLN A 272 5.38 -7.27 6.21
CA GLN A 272 4.41 -8.07 5.47
C GLN A 272 3.07 -7.33 5.32
N ILE A 273 2.67 -6.54 6.33
CA ILE A 273 1.56 -5.57 6.22
C ILE A 273 1.99 -4.34 5.40
N GLN A 274 3.23 -3.86 5.57
CA GLN A 274 3.78 -2.68 4.89
C GLN A 274 4.25 -2.92 3.47
N LEU A 275 4.05 -4.11 2.89
CA LEU A 275 4.15 -4.36 1.44
C LEU A 275 3.16 -3.51 0.61
N GLY A 276 2.59 -2.46 1.24
CA GLY A 276 2.56 -1.05 0.81
C GLY A 276 3.86 -0.20 0.82
N GLN A 277 4.01 1.02 1.41
CA GLN A 277 3.13 1.98 2.15
C GLN A 277 3.62 3.47 2.07
N SER A 278 2.74 4.52 2.17
CA SER A 278 3.05 5.99 1.94
C SER A 278 3.07 6.96 3.15
N ASN A 279 3.15 8.29 2.88
CA ASN A 279 3.08 9.43 3.82
C ASN A 279 1.99 10.50 3.46
N MET A 280 1.98 11.06 2.23
CA MET A 280 0.90 11.96 1.75
C MET A 280 -0.48 11.30 1.69
N ALA A 281 -0.51 9.96 1.69
CA ALA A 281 -1.74 9.21 1.89
C ALA A 281 -2.29 9.27 3.34
N GLY A 282 -1.64 10.03 4.23
CA GLY A 282 -2.07 10.37 5.58
C GLY A 282 -1.67 9.34 6.63
N ARG A 283 -0.87 9.71 7.63
CA ARG A 283 -0.44 8.82 8.74
C ARG A 283 -0.61 9.42 10.13
N GLY A 284 -1.20 10.60 10.24
CA GLY A 284 -1.57 11.17 11.52
C GLY A 284 -2.45 10.18 12.29
N GLY A 285 -2.07 9.89 13.55
CA GLY A 285 -2.80 8.97 14.42
C GLY A 285 -2.56 7.49 14.13
N VAL A 286 -1.70 7.12 13.16
CA VAL A 286 -1.31 5.71 12.95
C VAL A 286 -0.32 5.28 14.04
N ILE A 287 -0.86 4.69 15.10
CA ILE A 287 -0.12 4.31 16.30
C ILE A 287 0.40 2.87 16.22
N LYS A 288 1.58 2.66 16.78
CA LYS A 288 2.16 1.35 17.08
C LYS A 288 1.49 0.79 18.33
N LYS A 289 0.41 0.01 18.19
CA LYS A 289 -0.24 -0.65 19.32
C LYS A 289 0.40 -2.00 19.56
N ILE A 290 0.86 -2.25 20.80
CA ILE A 290 1.22 -3.60 21.24
C ILE A 290 -0.07 -4.35 21.52
N VAL A 291 -0.41 -5.31 20.66
CA VAL A 291 -1.50 -6.25 20.86
C VAL A 291 -0.87 -7.64 20.93
N GLY A 292 -1.19 -8.43 21.96
CA GLY A 292 -0.64 -9.80 22.08
C GLY A 292 0.89 -9.92 22.06
N GLY A 293 1.64 -8.87 22.45
CA GLY A 293 3.11 -8.83 22.42
C GLY A 293 3.74 -8.20 21.18
N ASN A 294 2.96 -7.88 20.14
CA ASN A 294 3.46 -7.42 18.85
C ASN A 294 2.90 -6.08 18.40
N ILE A 295 3.67 -5.40 17.55
CA ILE A 295 3.41 -4.03 17.09
C ILE A 295 2.60 -4.02 15.79
N THR A 296 1.35 -3.55 15.83
CA THR A 296 0.55 -3.20 14.63
C THR A 296 0.45 -1.70 14.47
N LYS A 297 0.43 -1.22 13.21
CA LYS A 297 0.15 0.17 12.83
C LYS A 297 -1.35 0.35 12.57
N ILE A 298 -2.10 0.76 13.59
CA ILE A 298 -3.55 1.00 13.49
C ILE A 298 -3.79 2.52 13.53
N TRP A 299 -4.63 3.06 12.64
CA TRP A 299 -5.11 4.42 12.81
C TRP A 299 -6.01 4.49 14.04
N ASN A 300 -5.71 5.41 14.97
CA ASN A 300 -6.42 5.56 16.23
C ASN A 300 -7.90 6.01 16.08
N GLY A 301 -8.34 6.33 14.85
CA GLY A 301 -9.70 6.78 14.56
C GLY A 301 -10.03 8.19 15.07
N PHE A 302 -9.05 8.89 15.64
CA PHE A 302 -9.21 10.26 16.10
C PHE A 302 -9.23 11.18 14.89
N VAL A 303 -10.28 12.01 14.78
CA VAL A 303 -10.46 13.03 13.76
C VAL A 303 -10.61 14.38 14.47
N PRO A 304 -9.62 15.30 14.34
CA PRO A 304 -9.74 16.67 14.84
C PRO A 304 -10.94 17.44 14.26
N GLU A 305 -11.35 18.52 14.92
CA GLU A 305 -12.52 19.32 14.53
C GLU A 305 -12.43 19.85 13.09
N GLU A 306 -11.29 20.43 12.70
CA GLU A 306 -11.05 20.92 11.34
C GLU A 306 -10.91 19.80 10.30
N CYS A 307 -10.72 18.55 10.72
CA CYS A 307 -10.72 17.38 9.83
C CYS A 307 -12.10 16.74 9.66
N LYS A 308 -13.14 17.23 10.34
CA LYS A 308 -14.48 16.62 10.30
C LYS A 308 -15.10 16.66 8.89
N PRO A 309 -15.95 15.67 8.56
CA PRO A 309 -16.72 15.65 7.32
C PRO A 309 -17.62 16.89 7.18
N ASN A 310 -17.83 17.31 5.94
CA ASN A 310 -18.67 18.45 5.59
C ASN A 310 -19.30 18.16 4.24
N HIS A 311 -20.63 18.30 4.13
CA HIS A 311 -21.38 18.04 2.89
C HIS A 311 -20.92 18.85 1.67
N LYS A 312 -20.20 19.98 1.88
CA LYS A 312 -19.56 20.76 0.80
C LYS A 312 -18.18 20.23 0.39
N ILE A 313 -17.65 19.18 1.01
CA ILE A 313 -16.35 18.56 0.68
C ILE A 313 -16.61 17.13 0.22
N ILE A 314 -16.24 16.84 -1.02
CA ILE A 314 -16.42 15.53 -1.65
C ILE A 314 -15.08 14.95 -2.09
N ARG A 315 -14.98 13.62 -2.11
CA ARG A 315 -13.78 12.87 -2.48
C ARG A 315 -14.06 12.07 -3.75
N LEU A 316 -13.13 12.09 -4.72
CA LEU A 316 -13.16 11.15 -5.83
C LEU A 316 -12.59 9.82 -5.35
N ASN A 317 -13.43 8.80 -5.21
CA ASN A 317 -13.03 7.51 -4.63
C ASN A 317 -12.29 6.59 -5.63
N VAL A 318 -11.96 5.37 -5.20
CA VAL A 318 -11.28 4.37 -6.04
C VAL A 318 -12.14 3.92 -7.23
N ALA A 319 -13.47 3.89 -7.06
CA ALA A 319 -14.43 3.58 -8.10
C ALA A 319 -14.73 4.77 -9.03
N GLN A 320 -13.94 5.86 -8.94
CA GLN A 320 -14.07 7.08 -9.76
C GLN A 320 -15.44 7.76 -9.60
N LYS A 321 -16.04 7.65 -8.41
CA LYS A 321 -17.27 8.33 -8.02
C LYS A 321 -16.99 9.37 -6.95
N TRP A 322 -17.79 10.42 -6.95
CA TRP A 322 -17.83 11.38 -5.85
C TRP A 322 -18.63 10.81 -4.68
N GLU A 323 -18.06 10.92 -3.49
CA GLU A 323 -18.67 10.61 -2.19
C GLU A 323 -18.37 11.77 -1.22
N GLU A 324 -19.06 11.86 -0.09
CA GLU A 324 -18.67 12.81 0.97
C GLU A 324 -17.24 12.51 1.43
N ALA A 325 -16.43 13.54 1.71
CA ALA A 325 -15.05 13.36 2.10
C ALA A 325 -14.91 13.04 3.60
N HIS A 326 -14.26 11.91 3.89
CA HIS A 326 -13.90 11.46 5.23
C HIS A 326 -12.42 11.07 5.25
N GLU A 327 -11.72 11.31 6.36
CA GLU A 327 -10.40 10.68 6.57
C GLU A 327 -10.58 9.18 6.88
N PRO A 328 -9.66 8.29 6.45
CA PRO A 328 -8.41 8.59 5.73
C PRO A 328 -8.63 8.86 4.23
N LEU A 329 -8.25 10.03 3.74
CA LEU A 329 -8.56 10.46 2.38
C LEU A 329 -7.95 9.60 1.26
N ASN A 330 -6.88 8.87 1.52
CA ASN A 330 -6.30 7.96 0.52
C ASN A 330 -6.68 6.48 0.76
N TYR A 331 -7.64 6.20 1.66
CA TYR A 331 -8.22 4.87 1.82
C TYR A 331 -8.77 4.35 0.48
N GLY A 332 -8.36 3.15 0.08
CA GLY A 332 -8.69 2.57 -1.23
C GLY A 332 -7.95 3.17 -2.43
N ILE A 333 -7.26 4.31 -2.29
CA ILE A 333 -6.37 4.85 -3.33
C ILE A 333 -4.97 4.30 -3.12
N ASP A 334 -4.34 4.66 -2.00
CA ASP A 334 -3.08 4.08 -1.53
C ASP A 334 -3.38 2.70 -0.92
N CYS A 335 -3.90 1.78 -1.76
CA CYS A 335 -4.32 0.38 -1.54
C CYS A 335 -3.38 -0.52 -0.73
N LEU A 336 -2.22 0.05 -0.49
CA LEU A 336 -1.02 -0.48 0.09
C LEU A 336 -1.00 -0.20 1.61
N THR A 337 -1.75 0.80 2.12
CA THR A 337 -1.56 1.30 3.49
C THR A 337 -2.78 1.40 4.40
N SER A 338 -2.57 1.06 5.68
CA SER A 338 -3.28 1.58 6.86
C SER A 338 -3.14 3.10 6.92
N CYS A 339 -4.01 3.78 6.17
CA CYS A 339 -4.08 5.23 6.14
C CYS A 339 -4.67 5.77 7.45
N GLY A 340 -4.16 6.93 7.88
CA GLY A 340 -4.74 7.80 8.88
C GLY A 340 -4.81 9.22 8.31
N LEU A 341 -4.72 10.24 9.16
CA LEU A 341 -4.89 11.64 8.74
C LEU A 341 -3.80 12.13 7.78
N GLY A 342 -4.23 12.69 6.66
CA GLY A 342 -3.44 13.58 5.81
C GLY A 342 -3.84 15.05 6.00
N PRO A 343 -3.31 15.98 5.19
CA PRO A 343 -3.64 17.41 5.31
C PRO A 343 -4.95 17.79 4.61
N GLY A 344 -5.59 16.87 3.86
CA GLY A 344 -6.60 17.21 2.88
C GLY A 344 -7.94 17.68 3.45
N MET A 345 -8.46 17.05 4.52
CA MET A 345 -9.72 17.49 5.13
C MET A 345 -9.57 18.84 5.84
N ALA A 346 -8.53 19.00 6.65
CA ALA A 346 -8.22 20.25 7.32
C ALA A 346 -8.03 21.41 6.34
N PHE A 347 -7.32 21.17 5.23
CA PHE A 347 -7.15 22.14 4.15
C PHE A 347 -8.49 22.58 3.54
N ALA A 348 -9.36 21.63 3.19
CA ALA A 348 -10.65 21.92 2.58
C ALA A 348 -11.63 22.63 3.54
N ASN A 349 -11.67 22.24 4.81
CA ASN A 349 -12.49 22.93 5.81
C ASN A 349 -11.98 24.35 6.09
N GLU A 350 -10.67 24.59 6.17
CA GLU A 350 -10.15 25.95 6.39
C GLU A 350 -10.42 26.86 5.18
N ILE A 351 -10.46 26.33 3.95
CA ILE A 351 -10.96 27.08 2.77
C ILE A 351 -12.42 27.47 2.97
N LEU A 352 -13.31 26.53 3.33
CA LEU A 352 -14.74 26.83 3.53
C LEU A 352 -15.01 27.75 4.73
N LYS A 353 -14.11 27.77 5.71
CA LYS A 353 -14.16 28.67 6.86
C LYS A 353 -13.74 30.10 6.50
N LYS A 354 -12.72 30.25 5.63
CA LYS A 354 -12.30 31.55 5.07
C LYS A 354 -13.27 32.06 4.00
N ASP A 355 -13.89 31.17 3.24
CA ASP A 355 -14.84 31.48 2.18
C ASP A 355 -15.98 30.44 2.15
N SER A 356 -17.05 30.72 2.90
CA SER A 356 -18.23 29.87 2.98
C SER A 356 -19.02 29.78 1.65
N ASN A 357 -18.73 30.67 0.70
CA ASN A 357 -19.32 30.77 -0.63
C ASN A 357 -18.41 30.17 -1.73
N PHE A 358 -17.26 29.58 -1.39
CA PHE A 358 -16.33 28.95 -2.34
C PHE A 358 -16.97 27.85 -3.20
N GLY A 359 -18.07 27.25 -2.73
CA GLY A 359 -18.82 26.20 -3.42
C GLY A 359 -18.54 24.82 -2.84
N VAL A 360 -18.57 23.80 -3.69
CA VAL A 360 -18.24 22.41 -3.33
C VAL A 360 -16.78 22.13 -3.66
N ILE A 361 -16.01 21.65 -2.68
CA ILE A 361 -14.59 21.30 -2.83
C ILE A 361 -14.47 19.81 -3.21
N GLY A 362 -13.90 19.54 -4.38
CA GLY A 362 -13.58 18.19 -4.83
C GLY A 362 -12.12 17.80 -4.52
N LEU A 363 -11.92 16.85 -3.60
CA LEU A 363 -10.62 16.26 -3.29
C LEU A 363 -10.35 15.05 -4.19
N VAL A 364 -9.23 15.06 -4.90
CA VAL A 364 -8.80 13.97 -5.80
C VAL A 364 -7.55 13.29 -5.21
N PRO A 365 -7.71 12.35 -4.26
CA PRO A 365 -6.59 11.63 -3.66
C PRO A 365 -5.86 10.77 -4.72
N CYS A 366 -4.53 10.86 -4.78
CA CYS A 366 -3.69 10.14 -5.74
C CYS A 366 -2.38 9.59 -5.15
N ALA A 367 -2.14 9.74 -3.84
CA ALA A 367 -0.83 9.49 -3.22
C ALA A 367 -0.42 8.01 -3.20
N ARG A 368 0.89 7.73 -3.21
CA ARG A 368 1.44 6.37 -3.34
C ARG A 368 2.65 6.06 -2.47
N GLY A 369 2.68 4.84 -1.94
CA GLY A 369 3.65 4.37 -0.95
C GLY A 369 5.08 4.14 -1.40
N GLY A 370 6.03 4.53 -0.54
CA GLY A 370 7.48 4.29 -0.72
C GLY A 370 8.07 4.82 -2.03
N THR A 371 7.32 5.62 -2.80
CA THR A 371 7.74 6.05 -4.13
C THR A 371 8.82 7.11 -4.03
N SER A 372 9.86 6.98 -4.86
CA SER A 372 10.81 8.04 -5.21
C SER A 372 10.29 8.85 -6.40
N LEU A 373 10.80 10.06 -6.59
CA LEU A 373 10.28 10.99 -7.60
C LEU A 373 10.49 10.48 -9.04
N ASP A 374 11.52 9.65 -9.27
CA ASP A 374 11.73 8.99 -10.57
C ASP A 374 10.56 8.09 -11.01
N LYS A 375 9.71 7.67 -10.07
CA LYS A 375 8.49 6.89 -10.32
C LYS A 375 7.28 7.73 -10.73
N TRP A 376 7.38 9.06 -10.77
CA TRP A 376 6.29 9.98 -11.07
C TRP A 376 6.51 10.71 -12.42
N ARG A 377 6.70 9.92 -13.47
CA ARG A 377 6.94 10.42 -14.85
C ARG A 377 5.91 9.85 -15.83
N ILE A 378 5.69 10.50 -16.97
CA ILE A 378 4.79 10.00 -18.03
C ILE A 378 5.06 8.52 -18.34
N GLY A 379 4.00 7.70 -18.41
CA GLY A 379 4.09 6.27 -18.69
C GLY A 379 4.40 5.41 -17.45
N THR A 380 4.27 5.97 -16.25
CA THR A 380 4.38 5.24 -14.99
C THR A 380 3.07 5.29 -14.21
N HIS A 381 2.73 4.19 -13.54
CA HIS A 381 1.44 4.03 -12.88
C HIS A 381 0.99 5.19 -11.96
N PRO A 382 1.82 5.73 -11.04
CA PRO A 382 1.33 6.76 -10.12
C PRO A 382 1.07 8.10 -10.83
N TYR A 383 1.88 8.45 -11.84
CA TYR A 383 1.69 9.63 -12.67
C TYR A 383 0.45 9.49 -13.57
N ASP A 384 0.36 8.39 -14.32
CA ASP A 384 -0.73 8.17 -15.27
C ASP A 384 -2.09 8.08 -14.55
N GLU A 385 -2.14 7.47 -13.37
CA GLU A 385 -3.35 7.41 -12.54
C GLU A 385 -3.71 8.79 -11.95
N LEU A 386 -2.74 9.63 -11.58
CA LEU A 386 -2.99 11.01 -11.15
C LEU A 386 -3.63 11.83 -12.29
N VAL A 387 -3.02 11.85 -13.47
CA VAL A 387 -3.54 12.57 -14.65
C VAL A 387 -4.93 12.08 -15.04
N LYS A 388 -5.14 10.75 -15.06
CA LYS A 388 -6.43 10.13 -15.34
C LYS A 388 -7.51 10.56 -14.34
N ARG A 389 -7.20 10.54 -13.04
CA ARG A 389 -8.15 10.92 -11.97
C ARG A 389 -8.50 12.40 -12.00
N ALA A 390 -7.54 13.28 -12.28
CA ALA A 390 -7.79 14.70 -12.52
C ALA A 390 -8.73 14.91 -13.73
N LYS A 391 -8.45 14.27 -14.88
CA LYS A 391 -9.30 14.34 -16.08
C LYS A 391 -10.72 13.80 -15.87
N ILE A 392 -10.93 12.87 -14.93
CA ILE A 392 -12.26 12.40 -14.53
C ILE A 392 -13.00 13.44 -13.69
N ALA A 393 -12.30 14.11 -12.77
CA ALA A 393 -12.86 15.20 -11.99
C ALA A 393 -13.31 16.37 -12.90
N GLU A 394 -12.52 16.72 -13.91
CA GLU A 394 -12.90 17.72 -14.94
C GLU A 394 -14.13 17.29 -15.74
N LYS A 395 -14.16 16.04 -16.23
CA LYS A 395 -15.32 15.47 -16.93
C LYS A 395 -16.59 15.41 -16.07
N SER A 396 -16.46 15.52 -14.76
CA SER A 396 -17.60 15.61 -13.83
C SER A 396 -18.13 17.04 -13.66
N GLY A 397 -17.60 18.02 -14.41
CA GLY A 397 -17.90 19.44 -14.25
C GLY A 397 -17.04 20.17 -13.21
N GLY A 398 -16.03 19.51 -12.65
CA GLY A 398 -15.08 20.12 -11.72
C GLY A 398 -14.05 21.00 -12.43
N ILE A 399 -13.51 21.99 -11.72
CA ILE A 399 -12.37 22.80 -12.18
C ILE A 399 -11.17 22.45 -11.30
N ILE A 400 -10.05 22.00 -11.90
CA ILE A 400 -8.83 21.69 -11.13
C ILE A 400 -8.21 23.02 -10.66
N ARG A 401 -8.40 23.35 -9.38
CA ARG A 401 -7.89 24.59 -8.77
C ARG A 401 -6.41 24.53 -8.39
N GLY A 402 -5.80 23.34 -8.33
CA GLY A 402 -4.39 23.15 -8.01
C GLY A 402 -4.04 21.73 -7.60
N LEU A 403 -2.75 21.47 -7.37
CA LEU A 403 -2.22 20.23 -6.80
C LEU A 403 -1.61 20.50 -5.42
N LEU A 404 -1.95 19.68 -4.41
CA LEU A 404 -1.15 19.55 -3.19
C LEU A 404 -0.06 18.50 -3.42
N TRP A 405 1.21 18.88 -3.30
CA TRP A 405 2.35 17.99 -3.55
C TRP A 405 3.27 17.90 -2.33
N TYR A 406 3.18 16.77 -1.62
CA TYR A 406 4.06 16.41 -0.50
C TYR A 406 4.73 15.08 -0.85
N HIS A 407 6.02 15.14 -1.16
CA HIS A 407 6.82 14.01 -1.61
C HIS A 407 8.32 14.29 -1.41
N GLY A 408 9.15 13.24 -1.48
CA GLY A 408 10.62 13.28 -1.50
C GLY A 408 11.32 12.49 -0.40
N GLU A 409 10.59 11.92 0.56
CA GLU A 409 11.16 11.20 1.70
C GLU A 409 11.78 9.84 1.33
N SER A 410 11.51 9.34 0.12
CA SER A 410 12.21 8.19 -0.44
C SER A 410 13.55 8.61 -1.04
N ASP A 411 13.61 9.78 -1.68
CA ASP A 411 14.77 10.30 -2.40
C ASP A 411 15.91 10.74 -1.46
N VAL A 412 15.61 11.06 -0.20
CA VAL A 412 16.63 11.39 0.83
C VAL A 412 17.44 10.18 1.33
N LYS A 413 17.03 8.94 1.00
CA LYS A 413 17.64 7.70 1.53
C LYS A 413 18.96 7.31 0.85
N GLY A 414 19.13 7.66 -0.44
CA GLY A 414 20.33 7.32 -1.22
C GLY A 414 20.08 7.21 -2.72
N GLY A 415 21.10 6.73 -3.46
CA GLY A 415 21.09 6.66 -4.92
C GLY A 415 21.38 8.02 -5.57
N ASN A 416 20.81 8.29 -6.75
CA ASN A 416 20.89 9.61 -7.41
C ASN A 416 19.62 10.46 -7.21
N GLY A 417 18.55 9.93 -6.59
CA GLY A 417 17.25 10.60 -6.46
C GLY A 417 17.35 12.01 -5.86
N TYR A 418 18.17 12.21 -4.83
CA TYR A 418 18.41 13.52 -4.22
C TYR A 418 19.13 14.52 -5.14
N LYS A 419 20.02 14.05 -6.02
CA LYS A 419 20.79 14.91 -6.94
C LYS A 419 19.89 15.44 -8.05
N ASP A 420 19.08 14.55 -8.61
CA ASP A 420 18.21 14.84 -9.74
C ASP A 420 16.85 15.40 -9.29
N TYR A 421 16.60 15.52 -7.97
CA TYR A 421 15.29 15.85 -7.40
C TYR A 421 14.68 17.13 -7.98
N LYS A 422 15.48 18.20 -8.09
CA LYS A 422 15.05 19.48 -8.67
C LYS A 422 14.58 19.30 -10.12
N ILE A 423 15.42 18.68 -10.94
CA ILE A 423 15.17 18.47 -12.37
C ILE A 423 13.94 17.59 -12.58
N ASN A 424 13.83 16.50 -11.81
CA ASN A 424 12.69 15.59 -11.86
C ASN A 424 11.38 16.28 -11.42
N LEU A 425 11.42 17.18 -10.42
CA LEU A 425 10.24 17.90 -9.94
C LEU A 425 9.81 18.99 -10.93
N GLU A 426 10.76 19.72 -11.50
CA GLU A 426 10.51 20.69 -12.57
C GLU A 426 9.89 19.99 -13.81
N LYS A 427 10.41 18.81 -14.16
CA LYS A 427 9.84 18.00 -15.24
C LYS A 427 8.43 17.49 -14.89
N PHE A 428 8.21 16.95 -13.69
CA PHE A 428 6.89 16.50 -13.23
C PHE A 428 5.84 17.61 -13.32
N ILE A 429 6.18 18.82 -12.86
CA ILE A 429 5.28 19.99 -12.91
C ILE A 429 4.98 20.39 -14.36
N HIS A 430 5.99 20.41 -15.23
CA HIS A 430 5.82 20.70 -16.65
C HIS A 430 4.92 19.65 -17.35
N ASP A 431 5.26 18.37 -17.19
CA ASP A 431 4.52 17.23 -17.75
C ASP A 431 3.05 17.28 -17.31
N LEU A 432 2.79 17.47 -16.00
CA LEU A 432 1.44 17.52 -15.45
C LEU A 432 0.62 18.69 -16.01
N ARG A 433 1.22 19.88 -16.09
CA ARG A 433 0.57 21.08 -16.66
C ARG A 433 0.25 20.90 -18.13
N SER A 434 1.13 20.24 -18.89
CA SER A 434 0.91 19.89 -20.28
C SER A 434 -0.24 18.88 -20.42
N ASP A 435 -0.20 17.79 -19.65
CA ASP A 435 -1.21 16.74 -19.70
C ASP A 435 -2.61 17.20 -19.28
N LEU A 436 -2.71 18.12 -18.30
CA LEU A 436 -3.97 18.74 -17.88
C LEU A 436 -4.34 20.00 -18.68
N ASN A 437 -3.57 20.36 -19.72
CA ASN A 437 -3.77 21.57 -20.52
C ASN A 437 -3.95 22.84 -19.67
N SER A 438 -3.19 22.95 -18.57
CA SER A 438 -3.30 24.02 -17.58
C SER A 438 -1.91 24.56 -17.24
N SER A 439 -1.37 25.39 -18.14
CA SER A 439 -0.01 25.93 -18.09
C SER A 439 0.33 26.73 -16.83
N ASN A 440 -0.70 27.26 -16.14
CA ASN A 440 -0.55 28.04 -14.91
C ASN A 440 -1.15 27.36 -13.66
N LEU A 441 -1.41 26.04 -13.70
CA LEU A 441 -1.99 25.28 -12.59
C LEU A 441 -1.22 25.50 -11.27
N PRO A 442 -1.85 26.01 -10.19
CA PRO A 442 -1.20 26.19 -8.90
C PRO A 442 -0.70 24.87 -8.31
N ILE A 443 0.59 24.80 -7.96
CA ILE A 443 1.20 23.66 -7.28
C ILE A 443 1.60 24.11 -5.87
N PHE A 444 0.92 23.57 -4.86
CA PHE A 444 1.25 23.79 -3.45
C PHE A 444 2.25 22.70 -3.03
N GLN A 445 3.53 23.04 -3.10
CA GLN A 445 4.64 22.14 -2.80
C GLN A 445 5.01 22.22 -1.32
N ILE A 446 4.92 21.10 -0.62
CA ILE A 446 5.39 20.95 0.76
C ILE A 446 6.89 20.64 0.73
N ILE A 447 7.70 21.48 1.39
CA ILE A 447 9.12 21.22 1.62
C ILE A 447 9.24 20.29 2.83
N LEU A 448 10.01 19.20 2.71
CA LEU A 448 10.07 18.13 3.71
C LEU A 448 10.47 18.61 5.10
N PRO A 449 9.85 18.12 6.20
CA PRO A 449 10.36 18.36 7.54
C PRO A 449 11.70 17.61 7.75
N TYR A 450 12.50 18.02 8.75
CA TYR A 450 13.73 17.31 9.10
C TYR A 450 13.44 15.99 9.81
N PRO A 451 13.85 14.83 9.26
CA PRO A 451 13.55 13.54 9.85
C PRO A 451 14.23 13.37 11.22
N LYS A 452 13.61 12.56 12.06
CA LYS A 452 14.13 12.16 13.38
C LYS A 452 14.60 10.71 13.33
N LYS A 453 15.40 10.28 14.30
CA LYS A 453 15.66 8.85 14.53
C LYS A 453 14.32 8.14 14.84
N PRO A 454 14.11 6.88 14.40
CA PRO A 454 15.07 5.97 13.78
C PRO A 454 15.32 6.19 12.27
N PHE A 455 14.53 7.01 11.58
CA PHE A 455 14.70 7.26 10.15
C PHE A 455 16.06 7.91 9.85
N LYS A 456 16.65 7.52 8.72
CA LYS A 456 17.89 8.10 8.18
C LYS A 456 17.61 8.65 6.79
N GLY A 457 17.53 9.97 6.68
CA GLY A 457 17.56 10.70 5.41
C GLY A 457 18.89 11.44 5.29
N PRO A 458 20.01 10.77 4.94
CA PRO A 458 21.32 11.41 4.85
C PRO A 458 21.34 12.60 3.88
N TYR A 459 20.48 12.59 2.85
CA TYR A 459 20.42 13.63 1.82
C TYR A 459 19.21 14.58 1.97
N ILE A 460 18.76 14.80 3.21
CA ILE A 460 17.60 15.68 3.49
C ILE A 460 17.88 17.14 3.11
N GLU A 461 19.09 17.64 3.32
CA GLU A 461 19.43 19.03 3.01
C GLU A 461 19.42 19.26 1.50
N GLU A 462 19.91 18.30 0.71
CA GLU A 462 19.91 18.36 -0.75
C GLU A 462 18.48 18.33 -1.32
N VAL A 463 17.60 17.44 -0.81
CA VAL A 463 16.20 17.41 -1.26
C VAL A 463 15.44 18.67 -0.82
N ARG A 464 15.65 19.17 0.41
CA ARG A 464 15.07 20.44 0.86
C ARG A 464 15.59 21.63 0.04
N ALA A 465 16.89 21.68 -0.26
CA ALA A 465 17.48 22.71 -1.10
C ALA A 465 16.93 22.64 -2.53
N ALA A 466 16.79 21.46 -3.11
CA ALA A 466 16.16 21.25 -4.41
C ALA A 466 14.70 21.73 -4.41
N GLN A 467 13.92 21.40 -3.38
CA GLN A 467 12.54 21.88 -3.18
C GLN A 467 12.46 23.41 -3.03
N LEU A 468 13.36 24.03 -2.26
CA LEU A 468 13.45 25.48 -2.11
C LEU A 468 13.86 26.18 -3.41
N ALA A 469 14.75 25.56 -4.20
CA ALA A 469 15.29 26.08 -5.45
C ALA A 469 14.36 25.93 -6.68
N ILE A 470 13.19 25.30 -6.55
CA ILE A 470 12.18 25.29 -7.62
C ILE A 470 11.77 26.72 -7.94
N ASN A 471 11.98 27.12 -9.20
CA ASN A 471 11.70 28.45 -9.72
C ASN A 471 10.78 28.36 -10.95
N ILE A 472 9.59 27.80 -10.75
CA ILE A 472 8.51 27.72 -11.75
C ILE A 472 7.37 28.62 -11.27
N SER A 473 6.73 29.34 -12.20
CA SER A 473 5.55 30.17 -11.93
C SER A 473 4.42 29.38 -11.28
N ASN A 474 3.64 29.99 -10.40
CA ASN A 474 2.54 29.32 -9.68
C ASN A 474 2.93 28.04 -8.91
N VAL A 475 4.20 27.91 -8.49
CA VAL A 475 4.62 26.93 -7.48
C VAL A 475 4.74 27.63 -6.12
N ILE A 476 3.77 27.36 -5.25
CA ILE A 476 3.68 27.91 -3.89
C ILE A 476 4.41 26.94 -2.97
N LYS A 477 5.42 27.43 -2.24
CA LYS A 477 6.25 26.62 -1.35
C LYS A 477 5.80 26.78 0.11
N ILE A 478 5.50 25.67 0.78
CA ILE A 478 5.10 25.61 2.20
C ILE A 478 6.15 24.80 2.95
N ASP A 479 6.80 25.39 3.95
CA ASP A 479 7.83 24.67 4.72
C ASP A 479 7.22 23.89 5.90
N ALA A 480 7.33 22.55 5.86
CA ALA A 480 6.98 21.67 6.97
C ALA A 480 8.06 21.61 8.06
N LYS A 481 9.18 22.35 7.92
CA LYS A 481 10.17 22.52 8.99
C LYS A 481 9.50 22.92 10.31
N GLY A 482 9.91 22.27 11.39
CA GLY A 482 9.38 22.48 12.74
C GLY A 482 8.09 21.71 13.05
N LEU A 483 7.39 21.17 12.04
CA LEU A 483 6.21 20.33 12.28
C LEU A 483 6.56 19.06 13.04
N GLU A 484 5.61 18.58 13.84
CA GLU A 484 5.81 17.40 14.66
C GLU A 484 5.85 16.11 13.82
N ILE A 485 7.05 15.54 13.72
CA ILE A 485 7.26 14.19 13.21
C ILE A 485 7.05 13.17 14.34
N GLY A 486 6.28 12.12 14.04
CA GLY A 486 5.96 11.01 14.92
C GLY A 486 7.13 10.04 15.20
N PRO A 487 6.88 8.99 15.99
CA PRO A 487 7.94 8.15 16.59
C PRO A 487 8.69 7.22 15.62
N ASP A 488 8.28 7.14 14.35
CA ASP A 488 9.07 6.47 13.31
C ASP A 488 10.05 7.39 12.58
N GLY A 489 9.99 8.69 12.85
CA GLY A 489 10.99 9.66 12.41
C GLY A 489 10.84 10.19 10.99
N ILE A 490 9.73 9.86 10.30
CA ILE A 490 9.49 10.29 8.91
C ILE A 490 8.06 10.82 8.68
N HIS A 491 7.03 10.27 9.34
CA HIS A 491 5.64 10.70 9.13
C HIS A 491 5.22 11.81 10.10
N LEU A 492 4.40 12.76 9.65
CA LEU A 492 3.79 13.78 10.52
C LEU A 492 2.74 13.17 11.47
N THR A 493 2.63 13.72 12.68
CA THR A 493 1.56 13.39 13.65
C THR A 493 0.21 13.97 13.22
N THR A 494 -0.88 13.61 13.93
CA THR A 494 -2.19 14.25 13.74
C THR A 494 -2.12 15.76 13.96
N SER A 495 -1.55 16.18 15.10
CA SER A 495 -1.30 17.59 15.50
C SER A 495 -0.46 18.40 14.49
N ALA A 496 0.34 17.73 13.65
CA ALA A 496 1.10 18.38 12.59
C ALA A 496 0.34 18.46 11.25
N GLN A 497 -0.64 17.58 11.02
CA GLN A 497 -1.52 17.61 9.84
C GLN A 497 -2.70 18.58 10.04
N GLY A 498 -3.29 18.60 11.24
CA GLY A 498 -4.40 19.46 11.69
C GLY A 498 -4.22 19.95 13.14
N LYS A 499 -5.04 20.89 13.60
CA LYS A 499 -4.98 21.51 14.94
C LYS A 499 -5.71 20.68 15.99
N GLU A 500 -4.99 20.13 16.96
CA GLU A 500 -5.60 19.34 18.03
C GLU A 500 -6.00 20.18 19.25
N GLU A 501 -7.27 20.13 19.67
CA GLU A 501 -7.67 20.41 21.06
C GLU A 501 -7.82 19.09 21.83
N ILE A 502 -6.98 18.90 22.86
CA ILE A 502 -6.95 17.66 23.65
C ILE A 502 -7.97 17.75 24.79
N TYR A 503 -9.06 16.98 24.70
CA TYR A 503 -10.00 16.77 25.80
C TYR A 503 -9.65 15.47 26.53
N LYS A 504 -9.26 15.56 27.82
CA LYS A 504 -9.08 14.39 28.69
C LYS A 504 -10.43 13.78 29.06
N VAL A 505 -10.51 12.45 29.00
CA VAL A 505 -11.60 11.67 29.59
C VAL A 505 -10.99 10.67 30.57
N ASP A 506 -11.14 10.93 31.86
CA ASP A 506 -10.78 9.98 32.90
C ASP A 506 -11.83 8.86 32.95
N THR A 507 -11.39 7.60 32.86
CA THR A 507 -12.25 6.42 33.06
C THR A 507 -11.62 5.48 34.07
N THR A 508 -12.31 5.28 35.20
CA THR A 508 -11.98 4.26 36.19
C THR A 508 -12.58 2.92 35.75
N ASN A 509 -11.79 1.85 35.80
CA ASN A 509 -12.23 0.53 35.36
C ASN A 509 -11.97 -0.52 36.44
N TYR A 510 -13.01 -1.22 36.88
CA TYR A 510 -12.97 -2.18 37.98
C TYR A 510 -12.65 -3.59 37.44
N LYS A 511 -11.71 -4.31 38.09
CA LYS A 511 -11.51 -5.74 37.86
C LYS A 511 -12.27 -6.55 38.91
N LYS A 512 -13.12 -7.49 38.46
CA LYS A 512 -13.50 -8.67 39.24
C LYS A 512 -12.56 -9.82 38.89
N SER A 513 -12.04 -10.53 39.89
CA SER A 513 -11.40 -11.84 39.73
C SER A 513 -12.46 -12.95 39.68
N SER A 514 -12.06 -14.11 39.18
CA SER A 514 -12.89 -15.30 39.04
C SER A 514 -12.59 -16.33 40.13
N GLY A 515 -13.60 -16.71 40.95
CA GLY A 515 -13.53 -17.90 41.82
C GLY A 515 -14.07 -17.71 43.24
N HIS A 516 -15.29 -18.21 43.46
CA HIS A 516 -15.95 -18.66 44.71
C HIS A 516 -15.80 -17.91 46.06
N GLU A 517 -16.98 -17.42 46.50
CA GLU A 517 -17.51 -17.29 47.88
C GLU A 517 -16.91 -16.24 48.86
N GLU A 518 -17.81 -15.30 49.21
CA GLU A 518 -17.86 -14.43 50.41
C GLU A 518 -16.57 -13.79 50.96
N GLU A 519 -16.04 -12.78 50.28
CA GLU A 519 -15.28 -11.70 50.93
C GLU A 519 -15.48 -10.36 50.19
N GLU A 520 -15.59 -9.24 50.93
CA GLU A 520 -15.66 -7.90 50.33
C GLU A 520 -14.33 -7.52 49.65
N PRO A 521 -14.34 -6.84 48.48
CA PRO A 521 -13.11 -6.49 47.78
C PRO A 521 -12.29 -5.47 48.58
N GLN A 522 -11.16 -5.93 49.17
CA GLN A 522 -10.21 -5.05 49.83
C GLN A 522 -9.65 -3.99 48.88
N LYS A 523 -9.56 -2.76 49.37
CA LYS A 523 -8.90 -1.65 48.68
C LYS A 523 -7.39 -1.74 48.91
N GLU A 524 -6.65 -2.21 47.91
CA GLU A 524 -5.20 -2.02 47.86
C GLU A 524 -4.85 -0.75 47.08
N ASP A 525 -4.13 0.18 47.72
CA ASP A 525 -3.52 1.35 47.08
C ASP A 525 -2.30 0.94 46.24
N VAL A 526 -2.55 0.32 45.09
CA VAL A 526 -1.50 0.02 44.12
C VAL A 526 -1.01 1.33 43.49
N LYS A 527 0.08 1.90 44.02
CA LYS A 527 0.82 3.00 43.40
C LYS A 527 1.42 2.58 42.06
N ILE A 528 0.62 2.68 41.00
CA ILE A 528 1.13 2.68 39.63
C ILE A 528 1.68 4.08 39.34
N THR A 529 3.01 4.22 39.38
CA THR A 529 3.70 5.45 38.98
C THR A 529 3.56 5.69 37.48
N HIS A 530 2.41 6.22 37.07
CA HIS A 530 2.30 6.93 35.81
C HIS A 530 3.14 8.20 35.94
N VAL A 531 4.26 8.28 35.22
CA VAL A 531 4.96 9.54 35.04
C VAL A 531 4.05 10.45 34.21
N PRO A 532 3.46 11.53 34.77
CA PRO A 532 2.60 12.40 34.02
C PRO A 532 3.50 13.30 33.19
N LEU A 533 3.50 13.12 31.86
CA LEU A 533 4.03 14.16 30.98
C LEU A 533 3.04 15.33 30.99
N THR A 534 3.34 16.33 31.83
CA THR A 534 2.76 17.66 31.75
C THR A 534 3.17 18.29 30.43
N TYR A 535 2.20 18.67 29.59
CA TYR A 535 2.43 19.43 28.38
C TYR A 535 1.64 20.74 28.43
N GLU A 536 2.33 21.83 28.12
CA GLU A 536 1.77 23.18 28.09
C GLU A 536 0.92 23.42 26.85
N LYS A 537 -0.04 24.35 26.99
CA LYS A 537 -0.91 24.81 25.92
C LYS A 537 -0.10 25.57 24.87
N ARG A 538 0.09 25.01 23.66
CA ARG A 538 0.67 25.75 22.53
C ARG A 538 -0.39 26.55 21.79
N GLU A 539 0.01 27.72 21.30
CA GLU A 539 -0.86 28.62 20.55
C GLU A 539 -1.21 28.07 19.16
N THR A 540 -2.34 28.52 18.64
CA THR A 540 -3.15 27.84 17.61
C THR A 540 -2.66 28.03 16.17
N GLY A 541 -1.35 28.06 15.92
CA GLY A 541 -0.75 28.42 14.62
C GLY A 541 -0.22 27.27 13.75
N ASP A 542 0.26 26.17 14.33
CA ASP A 542 1.38 25.43 13.71
C ASP A 542 1.07 24.32 12.68
N SER A 543 -0.19 23.90 12.43
CA SER A 543 -0.49 22.75 11.55
C SER A 543 -0.18 22.97 10.04
N LEU A 544 0.14 21.90 9.30
CA LEU A 544 0.39 21.95 7.85
C LEU A 544 -0.81 22.50 7.06
N ALA A 545 -2.03 22.11 7.41
CA ALA A 545 -3.24 22.60 6.74
C ALA A 545 -3.47 24.10 6.94
N ALA A 546 -3.19 24.65 8.12
CA ALA A 546 -3.24 26.10 8.35
C ALA A 546 -2.21 26.84 7.47
N LYS A 547 -0.96 26.37 7.45
CA LYS A 547 0.10 26.92 6.58
C LYS A 547 -0.26 26.87 5.09
N LEU A 548 -0.99 25.84 4.65
CA LEU A 548 -1.51 25.74 3.29
C LEU A 548 -2.64 26.76 3.02
N ALA A 549 -3.61 26.89 3.92
CA ALA A 549 -4.76 27.77 3.77
C ALA A 549 -4.43 29.28 3.93
N GLU A 550 -3.36 29.63 4.64
CA GLU A 550 -2.80 30.99 4.66
C GLU A 550 -2.28 31.41 3.28
N LYS A 551 -1.69 30.49 2.50
CA LYS A 551 -1.19 30.80 1.15
C LYS A 551 -2.28 30.89 0.07
N ILE A 552 -3.55 30.65 0.41
CA ILE A 552 -4.66 30.72 -0.55
C ILE A 552 -5.20 32.14 -0.74
N GLU A 553 -4.99 33.05 0.22
CA GLU A 553 -5.44 34.45 0.07
C GLU A 553 -4.79 35.17 -1.12
N SER A 554 -3.56 34.81 -1.52
CA SER A 554 -2.94 35.34 -2.75
C SER A 554 -3.27 34.54 -4.03
N ALA A 555 -4.04 33.44 -3.93
CA ALA A 555 -4.35 32.57 -5.07
C ALA A 555 -5.71 32.89 -5.73
N LYS A 556 -6.55 33.73 -5.09
CA LYS A 556 -7.82 34.19 -5.67
C LYS A 556 -7.62 35.01 -6.96
N GLU A 557 -6.53 35.77 -7.05
CA GLU A 557 -6.22 36.63 -8.19
C GLU A 557 -5.70 35.85 -9.42
N THR A 558 -5.22 34.62 -9.26
CA THR A 558 -4.56 33.87 -10.35
C THR A 558 -5.52 33.03 -11.21
N VAL A 559 -6.82 32.99 -10.87
CA VAL A 559 -7.83 32.19 -11.58
C VAL A 559 -8.92 33.06 -12.25
N THR A 560 -8.86 34.39 -12.12
CA THR A 560 -9.71 35.32 -12.87
C THR A 560 -9.17 35.64 -14.28
N GLY A 561 -7.89 35.33 -14.56
CA GLY A 561 -7.22 35.57 -15.84
C GLY A 561 -7.50 34.54 -16.93
N ALA A 562 -8.76 34.30 -17.29
CA ALA A 562 -9.15 33.50 -18.46
C ALA A 562 -10.59 33.82 -18.93
N GLY A 563 -10.85 35.06 -19.35
CA GLY A 563 -12.18 35.43 -19.87
C GLY A 563 -12.51 36.92 -19.94
N ALA A 564 -11.66 37.73 -20.59
CA ALA A 564 -12.05 39.03 -21.15
C ALA A 564 -11.03 39.42 -22.23
N ASP A 565 -11.56 39.63 -23.45
CA ASP A 565 -10.93 40.05 -24.72
C ASP A 565 -10.35 38.94 -25.63
#